data_AF-A0ABD5ZNP8-F1
#
_entry.id   AF-A0ABD5ZNP8-F1
#
_cell.length_a   1.000
_cell.length_b   1.000
_cell.length_c   1.000
_cell.angle_alpha   90.00
_cell.angle_beta   90.00
_cell.angle_gamma   90.00
#
_symmetry.space_group_name_H-M   'P 1'
#
loop_
_entity.id
_entity.type
_entity.pdbx_description
1 polymer ?
#
loop_
_entity_poly.entity_id
_entity_poly.type
_entity_poly.pdbx_seq_one_letter_code
_entity_poly.pdbx_strand_id
1 'polypeptide(L)'
;MASDTTAPFDALADEPTDGSPRVRPRTVAFAGALALLTAGFAYAYVEPPIRALNAVYFLTDLSGLDWASLYATVLLGRLAAPLVADRERLRLYWRRLAGDPAGLLAFVGVVLFALVGTFGPFLTPPDPIVRPVASYQPPVFASTPEAVSFSCVGDVVDGMCTGTWRFPLGTTAEGNDMVNLLLAGGRTALQVAVVTAAVIVPLGVAVGATAGFLGGRVDEVLVGVTDAVSVVPPFVAYIVLAFVLARGAGDMLLLVAVFGSLGWAGIARAVRESVLSRREESYVTAAVNAGASRLYVLRQHLLPNVADTVAAAAAQQVAMLVLAEAALSYLGYGVVSIDSWGSLVATGTQGSLFGELLTTWWISTFPAVALVFAVVSLSVLGDALRNVLDPERGGA
;
A
#
# COMPACT_ATOMS: atom_id res chain seq x y z
N MET A 1 53.20 5.32 -14.41
CA MET A 1 53.12 3.92 -13.96
C MET A 1 51.68 3.49 -14.20
N ALA A 2 51.47 2.83 -15.33
CA ALA A 2 50.15 2.37 -15.78
C ALA A 2 49.85 1.02 -15.13
N SER A 3 48.68 0.89 -14.51
CA SER A 3 48.08 -0.38 -14.10
C SER A 3 46.59 -0.27 -14.43
N ASP A 4 46.20 -0.73 -15.62
CA ASP A 4 45.66 -2.08 -15.81
C ASP A 4 44.26 -2.20 -15.20
N THR A 5 43.29 -1.71 -15.98
CA THR A 5 41.86 -2.00 -15.84
C THR A 5 41.35 -2.51 -17.18
N THR A 6 41.93 -3.60 -17.68
CA THR A 6 41.26 -4.45 -18.68
C THR A 6 40.47 -5.53 -17.96
N ALA A 7 39.28 -5.18 -17.47
CA ALA A 7 38.24 -6.18 -17.27
C ALA A 7 37.75 -6.62 -18.67
N PRO A 8 37.54 -7.91 -18.91
CA PRO A 8 37.40 -8.44 -20.27
C PRO A 8 36.10 -7.95 -20.92
N PHE A 9 36.27 -7.34 -22.09
CA PHE A 9 35.25 -6.90 -23.03
C PHE A 9 34.55 -8.08 -23.74
N ASP A 10 34.42 -9.24 -23.07
CA ASP A 10 33.98 -10.52 -23.67
C ASP A 10 32.55 -10.93 -23.26
N ALA A 11 31.77 -10.06 -22.63
CA ALA A 11 30.34 -10.31 -22.36
C ALA A 11 29.40 -9.71 -23.43
N LEU A 12 29.92 -9.30 -24.58
CA LEU A 12 29.16 -8.70 -25.70
C LEU A 12 28.89 -9.65 -26.89
N ALA A 13 29.15 -10.94 -26.74
CA ALA A 13 28.82 -11.94 -27.75
C ALA A 13 27.77 -12.94 -27.23
N ASP A 14 26.55 -12.43 -27.00
CA ASP A 14 25.36 -13.27 -26.97
C ASP A 14 24.34 -12.63 -27.92
N GLU A 15 24.71 -12.53 -29.21
CA GLU A 15 23.71 -12.43 -30.27
C GLU A 15 23.02 -13.80 -30.39
N PRO A 16 21.72 -13.93 -30.03
CA PRO A 16 21.01 -15.18 -30.20
C PRO A 16 20.71 -15.33 -31.70
N THR A 17 21.42 -16.24 -32.37
CA THR A 17 21.21 -16.66 -33.76
C THR A 17 19.99 -17.58 -33.91
N ASP A 18 18.89 -17.27 -33.24
CA ASP A 18 17.65 -18.05 -33.28
C ASP A 18 16.45 -17.11 -33.29
N GLY A 19 15.80 -16.99 -34.46
CA GLY A 19 14.67 -16.11 -34.74
C GLY A 19 13.36 -16.49 -34.04
N SER A 20 13.41 -17.27 -32.96
CA SER A 20 12.26 -17.48 -32.08
C SER A 20 12.16 -16.30 -31.10
N PRO A 21 11.00 -15.63 -30.97
CA PRO A 21 10.80 -14.64 -29.93
C PRO A 21 10.83 -15.34 -28.57
N ARG A 22 12.02 -15.44 -27.96
CA ARG A 22 12.19 -15.99 -26.61
C ARG A 22 11.56 -15.02 -25.62
N VAL A 23 10.32 -15.31 -25.24
CA VAL A 23 9.62 -14.58 -24.19
C VAL A 23 10.42 -14.75 -22.90
N ARG A 24 10.86 -13.64 -22.30
CA ARG A 24 11.61 -13.68 -21.03
C ARG A 24 10.81 -14.47 -19.99
N PRO A 25 11.42 -15.38 -19.20
CA PRO A 25 10.70 -16.23 -18.25
C PRO A 25 9.87 -15.42 -17.23
N ARG A 26 10.32 -14.21 -16.88
CA ARG A 26 9.57 -13.26 -16.04
C ARG A 26 8.26 -12.78 -16.67
N THR A 27 8.22 -12.61 -17.99
CA THR A 27 7.01 -12.22 -18.72
C THR A 27 6.01 -13.38 -18.79
N VAL A 28 6.51 -14.61 -18.97
CA VAL A 28 5.67 -15.83 -18.92
C VAL A 28 5.07 -16.03 -17.53
N ALA A 29 5.87 -15.88 -16.46
CA ALA A 29 5.39 -16.00 -15.08
C ALA A 29 4.32 -14.94 -14.74
N PHE A 30 4.51 -13.69 -15.17
CA PHE A 30 3.50 -12.64 -15.00
C PHE A 30 2.20 -12.94 -15.76
N ALA A 31 2.31 -13.31 -17.05
CA ALA A 31 1.14 -13.65 -17.85
C ALA A 31 0.39 -14.87 -17.30
N GLY A 32 1.12 -15.88 -16.80
CA GLY A 32 0.54 -17.04 -16.13
C GLY A 32 -0.18 -16.68 -14.83
N ALA A 33 0.43 -15.85 -13.98
CA ALA A 33 -0.22 -15.37 -12.75
C ALA A 33 -1.49 -14.56 -13.06
N LEU A 34 -1.44 -13.66 -14.06
CA LEU A 34 -2.60 -12.89 -14.49
C LEU A 34 -3.71 -13.80 -15.04
N ALA A 35 -3.35 -14.79 -15.88
CA ALA A 35 -4.31 -15.73 -16.45
C ALA A 35 -4.97 -16.63 -15.39
N LEU A 36 -4.21 -17.03 -14.37
CA LEU A 36 -4.75 -17.79 -13.22
C LEU A 36 -5.72 -16.93 -12.40
N LEU A 37 -5.39 -15.67 -12.15
CA LEU A 37 -6.29 -14.74 -11.46
C LEU A 37 -7.57 -14.45 -12.27
N THR A 38 -7.46 -14.27 -13.58
CA THR A 38 -8.64 -14.05 -14.44
C THR A 38 -9.50 -15.30 -14.53
N ALA A 39 -8.91 -16.49 -14.58
CA ALA A 39 -9.66 -17.75 -14.52
C ALA A 39 -10.35 -17.92 -13.15
N GLY A 40 -9.68 -17.60 -12.04
CA GLY A 40 -10.27 -17.65 -10.70
C GLY A 40 -11.43 -16.66 -10.53
N PHE A 41 -11.28 -15.43 -11.02
CA PHE A 41 -12.34 -14.42 -11.00
C PHE A 41 -13.55 -14.86 -11.83
N ALA A 42 -13.30 -15.37 -13.05
CA ALA A 42 -14.36 -15.88 -13.91
C ALA A 42 -15.10 -17.06 -13.27
N TYR A 43 -14.36 -17.96 -12.60
CA TYR A 43 -14.95 -19.09 -11.85
C TYR A 43 -15.84 -18.61 -10.71
N ALA A 44 -15.34 -17.70 -9.86
CA ALA A 44 -16.10 -17.14 -8.74
C ALA A 44 -17.33 -16.32 -9.18
N TYR A 45 -17.28 -15.67 -10.34
CA TYR A 45 -18.40 -14.89 -10.89
C TYR A 45 -19.50 -15.78 -11.51
N VAL A 46 -19.13 -16.92 -12.10
CA VAL A 46 -20.05 -17.80 -12.83
C VAL A 46 -20.75 -18.80 -11.90
N GLU A 47 -20.09 -19.28 -10.84
CA GLU A 47 -20.67 -20.25 -9.88
C GLU A 47 -20.98 -19.58 -8.53
N PRO A 48 -22.25 -19.25 -8.22
CA PRO A 48 -22.60 -18.69 -6.91
C PRO A 48 -22.35 -19.72 -5.78
N PRO A 49 -22.09 -19.26 -4.53
CA PRO A 49 -21.44 -20.02 -3.45
C PRO A 49 -22.24 -21.19 -2.84
N ILE A 50 -23.29 -21.67 -3.51
CA ILE A 50 -24.25 -22.64 -2.95
C ILE A 50 -23.69 -24.09 -2.99
N ARG A 51 -22.52 -24.35 -3.61
CA ARG A 51 -22.03 -25.73 -3.85
C ARG A 51 -20.54 -26.01 -3.64
N ALA A 52 -19.85 -25.38 -2.68
CA ALA A 52 -18.46 -25.74 -2.39
C ALA A 52 -18.30 -26.49 -1.05
N LEU A 53 -18.28 -27.83 -1.10
CA LEU A 53 -17.72 -28.68 -0.04
C LEU A 53 -16.19 -28.66 -0.18
N ASN A 54 -15.51 -27.99 0.76
CA ASN A 54 -14.06 -27.99 1.03
C ASN A 54 -13.12 -27.34 -0.02
N ALA A 55 -12.15 -26.57 0.50
CA ALA A 55 -11.04 -25.86 -0.16
C ALA A 55 -11.37 -24.71 -1.14
N VAL A 56 -12.46 -24.76 -1.91
CA VAL A 56 -12.77 -23.74 -2.94
C VAL A 56 -13.64 -22.59 -2.42
N TYR A 57 -14.26 -22.74 -1.24
CA TYR A 57 -15.08 -21.69 -0.60
C TYR A 57 -14.34 -20.35 -0.47
N PHE A 58 -13.03 -20.39 -0.20
CA PHE A 58 -12.20 -19.20 -0.08
C PHE A 58 -12.17 -18.35 -1.36
N LEU A 59 -12.20 -18.96 -2.55
CA LEU A 59 -12.17 -18.22 -3.82
C LEU A 59 -13.54 -17.61 -4.17
N THR A 60 -14.62 -18.23 -3.70
CA THR A 60 -16.00 -17.80 -3.96
C THR A 60 -16.51 -16.74 -2.99
N ASP A 61 -15.81 -16.52 -1.88
CA ASP A 61 -16.15 -15.52 -0.84
C ASP A 61 -15.35 -14.20 -0.99
N LEU A 62 -14.49 -14.11 -2.03
CA LEU A 62 -13.69 -12.92 -2.30
C LEU A 62 -14.58 -11.77 -2.82
N SER A 63 -14.54 -10.65 -2.12
CA SER A 63 -15.16 -9.40 -2.54
C SER A 63 -14.48 -8.83 -3.80
N GLY A 64 -15.13 -7.86 -4.47
CA GLY A 64 -14.50 -7.14 -5.60
C GLY A 64 -13.18 -6.44 -5.21
N LEU A 65 -13.08 -5.97 -3.96
CA LEU A 65 -11.88 -5.38 -3.37
C LEU A 65 -10.74 -6.40 -3.24
N ASP A 66 -11.07 -7.63 -2.86
CA ASP A 66 -10.09 -8.72 -2.77
C ASP A 66 -9.49 -9.03 -4.14
N TRP A 67 -10.33 -9.19 -5.16
CA TRP A 67 -9.87 -9.41 -6.53
C TRP A 67 -9.00 -8.26 -7.03
N ALA A 68 -9.43 -7.01 -6.85
CA ALA A 68 -8.64 -5.84 -7.23
C ALA A 68 -7.27 -5.84 -6.55
N SER A 69 -7.21 -6.17 -5.26
CA SER A 69 -5.96 -6.22 -4.49
C SER A 69 -5.00 -7.30 -4.99
N LEU A 70 -5.52 -8.46 -5.42
CA LEU A 70 -4.71 -9.54 -6.00
C LEU A 70 -4.10 -9.12 -7.34
N TYR A 71 -4.90 -8.54 -8.25
CA TYR A 71 -4.39 -8.00 -9.52
C TYR A 71 -3.34 -6.92 -9.30
N ALA A 72 -3.60 -6.00 -8.38
CA ALA A 72 -2.70 -4.92 -8.03
C ALA A 72 -1.37 -5.45 -7.45
N THR A 73 -1.41 -6.48 -6.61
CA THR A 73 -0.21 -7.12 -6.05
C THR A 73 0.65 -7.75 -7.16
N VAL A 74 0.03 -8.46 -8.11
CA VAL A 74 0.76 -9.04 -9.26
C VAL A 74 1.38 -7.95 -10.13
N LEU A 75 0.65 -6.85 -10.38
CA LEU A 75 1.16 -5.71 -11.15
C LEU A 75 2.34 -5.03 -10.46
N LEU A 76 2.21 -4.72 -9.17
CA LEU A 76 3.29 -4.11 -8.38
C LEU A 76 4.50 -5.04 -8.26
N GLY A 77 4.28 -6.35 -8.08
CA GLY A 77 5.35 -7.34 -8.09
C GLY A 77 6.14 -7.35 -9.40
N ARG A 78 5.48 -7.16 -10.54
CA ARG A 78 6.13 -7.02 -11.85
C ARG A 78 6.94 -5.72 -11.99
N LEU A 79 6.50 -4.64 -11.37
CA LEU A 79 7.19 -3.35 -11.34
C LEU A 79 8.38 -3.36 -10.38
N ALA A 80 8.28 -4.09 -9.27
CA ALA A 80 9.35 -4.26 -8.29
C ALA A 80 10.39 -5.32 -8.70
N ALA A 81 10.06 -6.24 -9.62
CA ALA A 81 10.97 -7.27 -10.12
C ALA A 81 12.40 -6.80 -10.50
N PRO A 82 12.62 -5.67 -11.22
CA PRO A 82 13.98 -5.17 -11.49
C PRO A 82 14.75 -4.80 -10.22
N LEU A 83 14.08 -4.29 -9.18
CA LEU A 83 14.68 -3.91 -7.90
C LEU A 83 15.25 -5.14 -7.16
N VAL A 84 14.55 -6.27 -7.24
CA VAL A 84 14.89 -7.51 -6.52
C VAL A 84 15.81 -8.43 -7.36
N ALA A 85 15.93 -8.17 -8.65
CA ALA A 85 16.70 -9.01 -9.57
C ALA A 85 18.21 -9.01 -9.31
N ASP A 86 18.76 -7.88 -8.89
CA ASP A 86 20.19 -7.69 -8.65
C ASP A 86 20.52 -7.96 -7.17
N ARG A 87 21.03 -9.16 -6.91
CA ARG A 87 21.36 -9.60 -5.53
C ARG A 87 22.47 -8.77 -4.90
N GLU A 88 23.38 -8.18 -5.69
CA GLU A 88 24.48 -7.38 -5.16
C GLU A 88 23.98 -6.00 -4.75
N ARG A 89 23.17 -5.34 -5.60
CA ARG A 89 22.49 -4.08 -5.22
C ARG A 89 21.60 -4.28 -4.01
N LEU A 90 20.81 -5.35 -3.97
CA LEU A 90 19.92 -5.65 -2.84
C LEU A 90 20.73 -5.83 -1.54
N ARG A 91 21.87 -6.52 -1.58
CA ARG A 91 22.75 -6.69 -0.41
C ARG A 91 23.33 -5.36 0.05
N LEU A 92 23.71 -4.48 -0.87
CA LEU A 92 24.20 -3.14 -0.54
C LEU A 92 23.11 -2.29 0.12
N TYR A 93 21.89 -2.29 -0.45
CA TYR A 93 20.74 -1.58 0.11
C TYR A 93 20.36 -2.12 1.48
N TRP A 94 20.34 -3.44 1.64
CA TRP A 94 20.07 -4.06 2.93
C TRP A 94 21.11 -3.70 3.98
N ARG A 95 22.41 -3.70 3.63
CA ARG A 95 23.48 -3.30 4.57
C ARG A 95 23.35 -1.85 5.00
N ARG A 96 23.02 -0.95 4.07
CA ARG A 96 22.81 0.48 4.37
C ARG A 96 21.56 0.68 5.21
N LEU A 97 20.45 0.02 4.88
CA LEU A 97 19.20 0.09 5.62
C LEU A 97 19.35 -0.49 7.03
N ALA A 98 20.06 -1.61 7.19
CA ALA A 98 20.37 -2.20 8.49
C ALA A 98 21.34 -1.36 9.33
N GLY A 99 22.08 -0.45 8.69
CA GLY A 99 22.91 0.55 9.37
C GLY A 99 22.11 1.73 9.93
N ASP A 100 20.89 1.96 9.43
CA ASP A 100 19.98 2.98 9.93
C ASP A 100 18.91 2.34 10.84
N PRO A 101 18.95 2.58 12.17
CA PRO A 101 17.99 1.98 13.09
C PRO A 101 16.54 2.40 12.79
N ALA A 102 16.33 3.63 12.30
CA ALA A 102 14.99 4.10 11.95
C ALA A 102 14.48 3.39 10.69
N GLY A 103 15.31 3.26 9.66
CA GLY A 103 15.00 2.52 8.44
C GLY A 103 14.71 1.04 8.68
N LEU A 104 15.48 0.38 9.56
CA LEU A 104 15.23 -1.02 9.90
C LEU A 104 13.91 -1.21 10.66
N LEU A 105 13.63 -0.36 11.66
CA LEU A 105 12.36 -0.41 12.40
C LEU A 105 11.17 -0.16 11.48
N ALA A 106 11.27 0.81 10.57
CA ALA A 106 10.25 1.11 9.59
C ALA A 106 10.02 -0.06 8.62
N PHE A 107 11.10 -0.70 8.14
CA PHE A 107 10.99 -1.89 7.31
C PHE A 107 10.26 -3.03 8.02
N VAL A 108 10.65 -3.33 9.27
CA VAL A 108 9.97 -4.33 10.09
C VAL A 108 8.49 -3.97 10.29
N GLY A 109 8.19 -2.68 10.52
CA GLY A 109 6.83 -2.20 10.70
C GLY A 109 5.96 -2.35 9.44
N VAL A 110 6.51 -2.03 8.26
CA VAL A 110 5.82 -2.25 6.97
C VAL A 110 5.60 -3.73 6.69
N VAL A 111 6.59 -4.58 7.00
CA VAL A 111 6.43 -6.04 6.88
C VAL A 111 5.34 -6.54 7.81
N LEU A 112 5.32 -6.09 9.07
CA LEU A 112 4.26 -6.45 10.02
C LEU A 112 2.89 -5.99 9.53
N PHE A 113 2.76 -4.74 9.06
CA PHE A 113 1.53 -4.21 8.49
C PHE A 113 1.04 -5.05 7.30
N ALA A 114 1.94 -5.40 6.36
CA ALA A 114 1.61 -6.23 5.22
C ALA A 114 1.21 -7.65 5.63
N LEU A 115 1.89 -8.25 6.61
CA LEU A 115 1.55 -9.58 7.13
C LEU A 115 0.18 -9.57 7.82
N VAL A 116 -0.09 -8.56 8.66
CA VAL A 116 -1.38 -8.38 9.33
C VAL A 116 -2.49 -8.19 8.31
N GLY A 117 -2.34 -7.32 7.31
CA GLY A 117 -3.37 -7.11 6.30
C GLY A 117 -3.60 -8.33 5.39
N THR A 118 -2.56 -9.11 5.10
CA THR A 118 -2.67 -10.30 4.23
C THR A 118 -3.20 -11.52 4.98
N PHE A 119 -2.68 -11.77 6.19
CA PHE A 119 -2.99 -12.98 6.96
C PHE A 119 -4.05 -12.77 8.03
N GLY A 120 -4.36 -11.53 8.42
CA GLY A 120 -5.37 -11.19 9.42
C GLY A 120 -6.72 -11.88 9.19
N PRO A 121 -7.27 -11.88 7.96
CA PRO A 121 -8.54 -12.57 7.67
C PRO A 121 -8.51 -14.09 7.85
N PHE A 122 -7.34 -14.72 7.85
CA PHE A 122 -7.23 -16.16 8.12
C PHE A 122 -7.18 -16.46 9.61
N LEU A 123 -6.89 -15.45 10.43
CA LEU A 123 -6.81 -15.57 11.89
C LEU A 123 -8.16 -15.24 12.56
N THR A 124 -9.06 -14.58 11.85
CA THR A 124 -10.33 -14.07 12.39
C THR A 124 -11.52 -14.63 11.63
N PRO A 125 -12.70 -14.74 12.27
CA PRO A 125 -13.94 -15.06 11.56
C PRO A 125 -14.21 -14.05 10.43
N PRO A 126 -14.88 -14.46 9.32
CA PRO A 126 -15.11 -13.61 8.14
C PRO A 126 -15.95 -12.36 8.43
N ASP A 127 -16.88 -12.46 9.39
CA ASP A 127 -17.78 -11.37 9.77
C ASP A 127 -17.58 -10.97 11.23
N PRO A 128 -17.65 -9.67 11.57
CA PRO A 128 -17.71 -9.24 12.95
C PRO A 128 -18.94 -9.85 13.62
N ILE A 129 -18.67 -10.72 14.59
CA ILE A 129 -19.73 -11.43 15.30
C ILE A 129 -20.37 -10.43 16.26
N VAL A 130 -21.52 -9.89 15.87
CA VAL A 130 -22.34 -9.04 16.73
C VAL A 130 -22.78 -9.87 17.93
N ARG A 131 -22.29 -9.49 19.11
CA ARG A 131 -22.61 -10.14 20.38
C ARG A 131 -23.10 -9.06 21.34
N PRO A 132 -24.37 -8.62 21.25
CA PRO A 132 -24.86 -7.49 22.04
C PRO A 132 -24.70 -7.70 23.56
N VAL A 133 -24.72 -8.96 23.99
CA VAL A 133 -24.49 -9.36 25.39
C VAL A 133 -23.08 -8.99 25.87
N ALA A 134 -22.09 -9.02 24.98
CA ALA A 134 -20.70 -8.67 25.27
C ALA A 134 -20.36 -7.22 24.83
N SER A 135 -21.30 -6.29 24.94
CA SER A 135 -21.03 -4.88 24.62
C SER A 135 -20.08 -4.23 25.64
N TYR A 136 -19.23 -3.33 25.15
CA TYR A 136 -18.33 -2.49 25.95
C TYR A 136 -17.50 -3.25 27.01
N GLN A 137 -17.02 -4.45 26.68
CA GLN A 137 -16.10 -5.18 27.55
C GLN A 137 -14.73 -4.47 27.55
N PRO A 138 -14.13 -4.23 28.72
CA PRO A 138 -12.81 -3.61 28.79
C PRO A 138 -11.71 -4.59 28.37
N PRO A 139 -10.54 -4.09 27.90
CA PRO A 139 -9.36 -4.92 27.65
C PRO A 139 -8.85 -5.54 28.95
N VAL A 140 -8.10 -6.64 28.86
CA VAL A 140 -7.60 -7.45 30.00
C VAL A 140 -6.95 -6.62 31.11
N PHE A 141 -6.28 -5.54 30.73
CA PHE A 141 -5.50 -4.69 31.64
C PHE A 141 -6.26 -3.43 32.10
N ALA A 142 -7.55 -3.31 31.78
CA ALA A 142 -8.39 -2.20 32.20
C ALA A 142 -9.70 -2.69 32.83
N SER A 143 -10.42 -1.73 33.41
CA SER A 143 -11.76 -1.92 33.92
C SER A 143 -12.64 -0.75 33.49
N THR A 144 -13.95 -0.99 33.48
CA THR A 144 -14.95 0.03 33.15
C THR A 144 -16.13 -0.07 34.13
N PRO A 145 -16.85 1.01 34.44
CA PRO A 145 -18.02 0.93 35.31
C PRO A 145 -19.03 -0.07 34.76
N GLU A 146 -19.60 -0.91 35.64
CA GLU A 146 -20.57 -1.94 35.24
C GLU A 146 -21.76 -1.35 34.49
N ALA A 147 -22.17 -0.11 34.81
CA ALA A 147 -23.25 0.60 34.14
C ALA A 147 -23.02 0.87 32.63
N VAL A 148 -21.78 0.79 32.16
CA VAL A 148 -21.42 0.99 30.73
C VAL A 148 -21.57 -0.31 29.95
N SER A 149 -21.33 -1.46 30.58
CA SER A 149 -21.42 -2.77 29.91
C SER A 149 -22.80 -3.38 30.11
N PHE A 150 -23.40 -3.93 29.05
CA PHE A 150 -24.72 -4.57 29.17
C PHE A 150 -24.68 -5.85 30.05
N SER A 151 -23.62 -6.64 29.94
CA SER A 151 -23.37 -7.81 30.78
C SER A 151 -21.87 -8.02 30.90
N CYS A 152 -21.33 -7.79 32.09
CA CYS A 152 -19.90 -7.99 32.33
C CYS A 152 -19.53 -9.47 32.23
N VAL A 153 -18.54 -9.79 31.40
CA VAL A 153 -18.02 -11.16 31.23
C VAL A 153 -16.96 -11.50 32.29
N GLY A 154 -16.25 -10.50 32.80
CA GLY A 154 -15.28 -10.65 33.87
C GLY A 154 -15.88 -10.55 35.26
N ASP A 155 -15.01 -10.57 36.27
CA ASP A 155 -15.42 -10.37 37.65
C ASP A 155 -15.78 -8.89 37.85
N VAL A 156 -16.89 -8.64 38.55
CA VAL A 156 -17.30 -7.30 38.97
C VAL A 156 -16.80 -7.08 40.39
N VAL A 157 -15.89 -6.12 40.55
CA VAL A 157 -15.31 -5.74 41.85
C VAL A 157 -15.56 -4.25 42.05
N ASP A 158 -16.20 -3.88 43.16
CA ASP A 158 -16.53 -2.49 43.50
C ASP A 158 -17.31 -1.73 42.42
N GLY A 159 -18.22 -2.42 41.71
CA GLY A 159 -19.02 -1.85 40.62
C GLY A 159 -18.25 -1.60 39.32
N MET A 160 -17.03 -2.14 39.21
CA MET A 160 -16.19 -2.09 38.01
C MET A 160 -16.13 -3.47 37.37
N CYS A 161 -16.45 -3.54 36.09
CA CYS A 161 -16.24 -4.72 35.26
C CYS A 161 -14.75 -4.86 34.91
N THR A 162 -14.14 -6.01 35.18
CA THR A 162 -12.74 -6.29 34.84
C THR A 162 -12.61 -6.96 33.47
N GLY A 163 -11.53 -6.64 32.74
CA GLY A 163 -11.26 -7.25 31.44
C GLY A 163 -10.85 -8.72 31.53
N THR A 164 -11.12 -9.48 30.47
CA THR A 164 -10.83 -10.92 30.42
C THR A 164 -10.07 -11.30 29.15
N TRP A 165 -9.32 -12.40 29.20
CA TRP A 165 -8.58 -12.93 28.03
C TRP A 165 -9.46 -13.35 26.87
N ARG A 166 -10.77 -13.47 27.09
CA ARG A 166 -11.74 -13.68 26.02
C ARG A 166 -11.83 -12.49 25.08
N PHE A 167 -11.61 -11.27 25.58
CA PHE A 167 -11.58 -10.03 24.81
C PHE A 167 -10.32 -9.24 25.16
N PRO A 168 -9.14 -9.64 24.64
CA PRO A 168 -7.85 -9.06 25.06
C PRO A 168 -7.78 -7.54 24.94
N LEU A 169 -8.36 -7.00 23.86
CA LEU A 169 -8.42 -5.58 23.54
C LEU A 169 -9.81 -4.97 23.76
N GLY A 170 -10.70 -5.69 24.43
CA GLY A 170 -12.07 -5.27 24.68
C GLY A 170 -13.00 -5.43 23.48
N THR A 171 -14.22 -4.90 23.61
CA THR A 171 -15.25 -4.95 22.58
C THR A 171 -15.90 -3.59 22.29
N THR A 172 -16.58 -3.50 21.14
CA THR A 172 -17.38 -2.34 20.75
C THR A 172 -18.77 -2.33 21.40
N ALA A 173 -19.56 -1.29 21.10
CA ALA A 173 -20.98 -1.19 21.47
C ALA A 173 -21.82 -2.40 20.99
N GLU A 174 -21.47 -2.95 19.84
CA GLU A 174 -22.13 -4.11 19.23
C GLU A 174 -21.60 -5.45 19.78
N GLY A 175 -20.57 -5.39 20.63
CA GLY A 175 -19.88 -6.54 21.21
C GLY A 175 -18.92 -7.24 20.25
N ASN A 176 -18.49 -6.54 19.20
CA ASN A 176 -17.46 -7.02 18.28
C ASN A 176 -16.10 -6.98 18.98
N ASP A 177 -15.29 -8.02 18.79
CA ASP A 177 -13.93 -8.11 19.36
C ASP A 177 -12.99 -7.12 18.66
N MET A 178 -12.34 -6.25 19.43
CA MET A 178 -11.39 -5.26 18.92
C MET A 178 -10.18 -5.90 18.21
N VAL A 179 -9.75 -7.10 18.61
CA VAL A 179 -8.67 -7.82 17.91
C VAL A 179 -9.09 -8.12 16.47
N ASN A 180 -10.31 -8.62 16.29
CA ASN A 180 -10.83 -8.97 14.96
C ASN A 180 -10.98 -7.72 14.09
N LEU A 181 -11.54 -6.65 14.67
CA LEU A 181 -11.73 -5.37 13.99
C LEU A 181 -10.40 -4.71 13.60
N LEU A 182 -9.35 -4.81 14.42
CA LEU A 182 -8.03 -4.28 14.08
C LEU A 182 -7.39 -5.03 12.91
N LEU A 183 -7.52 -6.36 12.89
CA LEU A 183 -7.02 -7.20 11.80
C LEU A 183 -7.79 -6.95 10.50
N ALA A 184 -9.12 -6.87 10.58
CA ALA A 184 -9.98 -6.55 9.44
C ALA A 184 -9.71 -5.13 8.89
N GLY A 185 -9.55 -4.13 9.76
CA GLY A 185 -9.18 -2.78 9.33
C GLY A 185 -7.78 -2.69 8.72
N GLY A 186 -6.84 -3.50 9.20
CA GLY A 186 -5.51 -3.63 8.60
C GLY A 186 -5.57 -4.20 7.18
N ARG A 187 -6.45 -5.17 6.94
CA ARG A 187 -6.74 -5.70 5.58
C ARG A 187 -7.28 -4.60 4.69
N THR A 188 -8.32 -3.88 5.11
CA THR A 188 -8.91 -2.79 4.32
C THR A 188 -7.88 -1.71 3.96
N ALA A 189 -7.07 -1.27 4.93
CA ALA A 189 -6.01 -0.30 4.70
C ALA A 189 -4.96 -0.80 3.69
N LEU A 190 -4.54 -2.06 3.80
CA LEU A 190 -3.59 -2.68 2.87
C LEU A 190 -4.16 -2.78 1.46
N GLN A 191 -5.43 -3.17 1.31
CA GLN A 191 -6.06 -3.32 0.01
C GLN A 191 -6.23 -1.99 -0.70
N VAL A 192 -6.70 -0.94 0.00
CA VAL A 192 -6.80 0.41 -0.56
C VAL A 192 -5.42 0.92 -0.98
N ALA A 193 -4.40 0.71 -0.14
CA ALA A 193 -3.01 1.05 -0.43
C ALA A 193 -2.51 0.39 -1.73
N VAL A 194 -2.64 -0.94 -1.82
CA VAL A 194 -2.12 -1.74 -2.94
C VAL A 194 -2.86 -1.44 -4.24
N VAL A 195 -4.19 -1.37 -4.21
CA VAL A 195 -5.01 -1.11 -5.41
C VAL A 195 -4.73 0.28 -5.98
N THR A 196 -4.66 1.29 -5.13
CA THR A 196 -4.39 2.66 -5.59
C THR A 196 -2.94 2.81 -6.03
N ALA A 197 -1.98 2.18 -5.33
CA ALA A 197 -0.56 2.15 -5.73
C ALA A 197 -0.37 1.58 -7.13
N ALA A 198 -1.12 0.52 -7.47
CA ALA A 198 -1.11 -0.09 -8.79
C ALA A 198 -1.58 0.85 -9.91
N VAL A 199 -2.27 1.95 -9.59
CA VAL A 199 -2.66 3.00 -10.55
C VAL A 199 -1.67 4.16 -10.55
N ILE A 200 -1.36 4.72 -9.37
CA ILE A 200 -0.54 5.95 -9.28
C ILE A 200 0.92 5.71 -9.66
N VAL A 201 1.49 4.52 -9.38
CA VAL A 201 2.89 4.22 -9.66
C VAL A 201 3.14 4.13 -11.17
N PRO A 202 2.41 3.32 -11.96
CA PRO A 202 2.59 3.31 -13.41
C PRO A 202 2.37 4.67 -14.05
N LEU A 203 1.33 5.39 -13.64
CA LEU A 203 1.00 6.70 -14.20
C LEU A 203 2.09 7.74 -13.89
N GLY A 204 2.55 7.79 -12.64
CA GLY A 204 3.64 8.66 -12.21
C GLY A 204 4.95 8.34 -12.92
N VAL A 205 5.32 7.07 -13.02
CA VAL A 205 6.52 6.63 -13.76
C VAL A 205 6.43 6.97 -15.24
N ALA A 206 5.28 6.71 -15.88
CA ALA A 206 5.09 6.99 -17.30
C ALA A 206 5.22 8.49 -17.59
N VAL A 207 4.55 9.35 -16.81
CA VAL A 207 4.60 10.80 -17.01
C VAL A 207 5.99 11.34 -16.68
N GLY A 208 6.52 11.01 -15.49
CA GLY A 208 7.81 11.53 -15.03
C GLY A 208 8.99 11.11 -15.90
N ALA A 209 9.05 9.83 -16.28
CA ALA A 209 10.15 9.31 -17.10
C ALA A 209 10.09 9.88 -18.53
N THR A 210 8.89 10.07 -19.08
CA THR A 210 8.71 10.66 -20.42
C THR A 210 9.10 12.14 -20.41
N ALA A 211 8.65 12.90 -19.40
CA ALA A 211 8.98 14.32 -19.24
C ALA A 211 10.49 14.52 -19.10
N GLY A 212 11.14 13.80 -18.17
CA GLY A 212 12.58 13.93 -17.92
C GLY A 212 13.46 13.48 -19.09
N PHE A 213 13.05 12.43 -19.80
CA PHE A 213 13.87 11.85 -20.88
C PHE A 213 13.75 12.62 -22.20
N LEU A 214 12.54 12.98 -22.63
CA LEU A 214 12.34 13.65 -23.92
C LEU A 214 12.69 15.13 -23.89
N GLY A 215 12.47 15.81 -22.75
CA GLY A 215 12.73 17.25 -22.61
C GLY A 215 11.88 18.14 -23.53
N GLY A 216 12.23 19.43 -23.57
CA GLY A 216 11.61 20.42 -24.47
C GLY A 216 10.11 20.57 -24.25
N ARG A 217 9.34 20.70 -25.35
CA ARG A 217 7.88 20.91 -25.29
C ARG A 217 7.10 19.79 -24.61
N VAL A 218 7.59 18.54 -24.68
CA VAL A 218 6.92 17.41 -24.01
C VAL A 218 7.03 17.56 -22.50
N ASP A 219 8.20 17.97 -22.02
CA ASP A 219 8.43 18.25 -20.61
C ASP A 219 7.57 19.42 -20.13
N GLU A 220 7.57 20.54 -20.86
CA GLU A 220 6.73 21.72 -20.54
C GLU A 220 5.24 21.37 -20.39
N VAL A 221 4.69 20.58 -21.32
CA VAL A 221 3.28 20.16 -21.27
C VAL A 221 3.01 19.21 -20.11
N LEU A 222 3.86 18.19 -19.92
CA LEU A 222 3.64 17.17 -18.88
C LEU A 222 3.82 17.74 -17.47
N VAL A 223 4.78 18.66 -17.27
CA VAL A 223 4.93 19.40 -16.02
C VAL A 223 3.69 20.28 -15.79
N GLY A 224 3.21 21.00 -16.80
CA GLY A 224 1.99 21.79 -16.70
C GLY A 224 0.76 20.97 -16.30
N VAL A 225 0.57 19.77 -16.86
CA VAL A 225 -0.50 18.84 -16.47
C VAL A 225 -0.32 18.37 -15.02
N THR A 226 0.91 18.01 -14.64
CA THR A 226 1.24 17.55 -13.28
C THR A 226 0.97 18.65 -12.24
N ASP A 227 1.29 19.90 -12.57
CA ASP A 227 1.03 21.06 -11.73
C ASP A 227 -0.46 21.34 -11.61
N ALA A 228 -1.21 21.32 -12.72
CA ALA A 228 -2.66 21.49 -12.70
C ALA A 228 -3.37 20.42 -11.85
N VAL A 229 -2.95 19.16 -11.94
CA VAL A 229 -3.49 18.07 -11.11
C VAL A 229 -3.19 18.29 -9.63
N SER A 230 -1.99 18.77 -9.29
CA SER A 230 -1.57 19.01 -7.90
C SER A 230 -2.32 20.15 -7.21
N VAL A 231 -2.96 21.03 -7.97
CA VAL A 231 -3.77 22.15 -7.42
C VAL A 231 -5.01 21.61 -6.70
N VAL A 232 -5.56 20.48 -7.15
CA VAL A 232 -6.79 19.90 -6.59
C VAL A 232 -6.43 18.86 -5.53
N PRO A 233 -6.74 19.08 -4.24
CA PRO A 233 -6.50 18.07 -3.21
C PRO A 233 -7.39 16.85 -3.44
N PRO A 234 -6.82 15.62 -3.57
CA PRO A 234 -7.61 14.41 -3.87
C PRO A 234 -8.72 14.15 -2.84
N PHE A 235 -8.43 14.42 -1.57
CA PHE A 235 -9.37 14.28 -0.45
C PHE A 235 -10.63 15.16 -0.65
N VAL A 236 -10.44 16.43 -1.02
CA VAL A 236 -11.55 17.37 -1.25
C VAL A 236 -12.34 16.97 -2.49
N ALA A 237 -11.64 16.61 -3.58
CA ALA A 237 -12.29 16.15 -4.80
C ALA A 237 -13.17 14.91 -4.55
N TYR A 238 -12.69 13.97 -3.73
CA TYR A 238 -13.44 12.77 -3.39
C TYR A 238 -14.73 13.10 -2.63
N ILE A 239 -14.67 13.93 -1.59
CA ILE A 239 -15.86 14.30 -0.80
C ILE A 239 -16.92 14.99 -1.69
N VAL A 240 -16.49 15.95 -2.52
CA VAL A 240 -17.39 16.66 -3.44
C VAL A 240 -18.03 15.68 -4.44
N LEU A 241 -17.25 14.80 -5.05
CA LEU A 241 -17.77 13.83 -6.01
C LEU A 241 -18.66 12.77 -5.36
N ALA A 242 -18.31 12.29 -4.17
CA ALA A 242 -19.12 11.34 -3.41
C ALA A 242 -20.51 11.94 -3.09
N PHE A 243 -20.55 13.22 -2.71
CA PHE A 243 -21.78 13.96 -2.47
C PHE A 243 -22.57 14.20 -3.77
N VAL A 244 -21.94 14.77 -4.81
CA VAL A 244 -22.61 15.16 -6.06
C VAL A 244 -23.15 13.96 -6.83
N LEU A 245 -22.39 12.87 -6.91
CA LEU A 245 -22.81 11.67 -7.64
C LEU A 245 -23.85 10.85 -6.87
N ALA A 246 -24.22 11.29 -5.66
CA ALA A 246 -25.12 10.57 -4.74
C ALA A 246 -24.75 9.09 -4.58
N ARG A 247 -23.45 8.75 -4.72
CA ARG A 247 -22.98 7.36 -4.64
C ARG A 247 -22.93 6.83 -3.20
N GLY A 248 -23.43 7.63 -2.24
CA GLY A 248 -23.35 7.32 -0.82
C GLY A 248 -21.91 7.30 -0.33
N ALA A 249 -21.77 7.14 0.98
CA ALA A 249 -20.50 6.77 1.59
C ALA A 249 -19.99 5.45 0.98
N GLY A 250 -18.72 5.39 0.59
CA GLY A 250 -17.98 4.14 0.43
C GLY A 250 -17.96 3.44 -0.91
N ASP A 251 -18.11 4.18 -2.00
CA ASP A 251 -17.71 3.69 -3.32
C ASP A 251 -16.17 3.63 -3.44
N MET A 252 -15.63 2.43 -3.22
CA MET A 252 -14.20 2.15 -3.41
C MET A 252 -13.71 2.51 -4.82
N LEU A 253 -14.52 2.28 -5.86
CA LEU A 253 -14.13 2.59 -7.24
C LEU A 253 -13.97 4.09 -7.41
N LEU A 254 -14.84 4.89 -6.79
CA LEU A 254 -14.70 6.34 -6.76
C LEU A 254 -13.43 6.76 -6.02
N LEU A 255 -13.12 6.15 -4.87
CA LEU A 255 -11.90 6.46 -4.12
C LEU A 255 -10.65 6.18 -4.97
N VAL A 256 -10.56 4.98 -5.54
CA VAL A 256 -9.43 4.58 -6.40
C VAL A 256 -9.37 5.44 -7.66
N ALA A 257 -10.51 5.81 -8.26
CA ALA A 257 -10.52 6.69 -9.43
C ALA A 257 -10.00 8.09 -9.10
N VAL A 258 -10.46 8.69 -8.00
CA VAL A 258 -10.05 10.05 -7.59
C VAL A 258 -8.59 10.06 -7.13
N PHE A 259 -8.21 9.20 -6.19
CA PHE A 259 -6.83 9.15 -5.71
C PHE A 259 -5.87 8.60 -6.76
N GLY A 260 -6.31 7.69 -7.63
CA GLY A 260 -5.54 7.17 -8.76
C GLY A 260 -5.26 8.24 -9.83
N SER A 261 -6.25 9.08 -10.13
CA SER A 261 -6.12 10.12 -11.16
C SER A 261 -5.45 11.40 -10.66
N LEU A 262 -5.47 11.67 -9.36
CA LEU A 262 -4.87 12.89 -8.78
C LEU A 262 -3.59 12.62 -7.97
N GLY A 263 -3.37 11.41 -7.47
CA GLY A 263 -2.30 11.07 -6.54
C GLY A 263 -0.94 10.71 -7.18
N TRP A 264 -0.84 10.68 -8.51
CA TRP A 264 0.38 10.29 -9.22
C TRP A 264 1.42 11.41 -9.38
N ALA A 265 1.02 12.67 -9.18
CA ALA A 265 1.84 13.84 -9.46
C ALA A 265 3.15 13.88 -8.65
N GLY A 266 3.12 13.48 -7.38
CA GLY A 266 4.31 13.39 -6.52
C GLY A 266 5.35 12.41 -7.06
N ILE A 267 4.90 11.22 -7.49
CA ILE A 267 5.76 10.20 -8.10
C ILE A 267 6.33 10.72 -9.44
N ALA A 268 5.51 11.36 -10.28
CA ALA A 268 5.98 11.91 -11.55
C ALA A 268 7.09 12.93 -11.39
N ARG A 269 6.98 13.85 -10.41
CA ARG A 269 8.04 14.83 -10.11
C ARG A 269 9.33 14.16 -9.67
N ALA A 270 9.26 13.25 -8.69
CA ALA A 270 10.44 12.53 -8.19
C ALA A 270 11.14 11.71 -9.30
N VAL A 271 10.36 11.01 -10.13
CA VAL A 271 10.90 10.25 -11.27
C VAL A 271 11.52 11.17 -12.30
N ARG A 272 10.87 12.29 -12.64
CA ARG A 272 11.40 13.28 -13.58
C ARG A 272 12.75 13.82 -13.13
N GLU A 273 12.86 14.25 -11.87
CA GLU A 273 14.11 14.73 -11.27
C GLU A 273 15.23 13.70 -11.39
N SER A 274 14.93 12.45 -11.02
CA SER A 274 15.90 11.35 -11.11
C SER A 274 16.29 11.04 -12.54
N VAL A 275 15.35 11.05 -13.50
CA VAL A 275 15.65 10.82 -14.91
C VAL A 275 16.47 11.97 -15.51
N LEU A 276 16.22 13.21 -15.14
CA LEU A 276 17.01 14.37 -15.58
C LEU A 276 18.47 14.27 -15.11
N SER A 277 18.71 13.83 -13.88
CA SER A 277 20.07 13.57 -13.38
C SER A 277 20.72 12.39 -14.11
N ARG A 278 20.02 11.24 -14.22
CA ARG A 278 20.58 10.00 -14.78
C ARG A 278 20.83 10.05 -16.28
N ARG A 279 20.10 10.88 -17.04
CA ARG A 279 20.29 10.96 -18.49
C ARG A 279 21.63 11.60 -18.90
N GLU A 280 22.27 12.33 -17.98
CA GLU A 280 23.55 12.99 -18.20
C GLU A 280 24.74 12.08 -17.89
N GLU A 281 24.49 10.87 -17.39
CA GLU A 281 25.56 9.92 -17.07
C GLU A 281 26.20 9.30 -18.32
N SER A 282 27.51 9.02 -18.20
CA SER A 282 28.37 8.55 -19.29
C SER A 282 27.85 7.29 -19.99
N TYR A 283 27.25 6.35 -19.24
CA TYR A 283 26.67 5.13 -19.80
C TYR A 283 25.46 5.40 -20.70
N VAL A 284 24.66 6.44 -20.40
CA VAL A 284 23.52 6.86 -21.22
C VAL A 284 24.02 7.54 -22.49
N THR A 285 24.96 8.48 -22.34
CA THR A 285 25.56 9.17 -23.50
C THR A 285 26.24 8.17 -24.45
N ALA A 286 26.96 7.18 -23.91
CA ALA A 286 27.58 6.12 -24.70
C ALA A 286 26.55 5.29 -25.46
N ALA A 287 25.45 4.88 -24.81
CA ALA A 287 24.38 4.12 -25.47
C ALA A 287 23.71 4.92 -26.60
N VAL A 288 23.44 6.21 -26.39
CA VAL A 288 22.87 7.09 -27.42
C VAL A 288 23.85 7.27 -28.58
N ASN A 289 25.14 7.49 -28.31
CA ASN A 289 26.17 7.62 -29.33
C ASN A 289 26.41 6.31 -30.11
N ALA A 290 26.14 5.16 -29.50
CA ALA A 290 26.14 3.85 -30.15
C ALA A 290 24.89 3.59 -31.02
N GLY A 291 23.97 4.57 -31.14
CA GLY A 291 22.79 4.47 -31.98
C GLY A 291 21.58 3.78 -31.31
N ALA A 292 21.61 3.58 -29.99
CA ALA A 292 20.48 2.97 -29.28
C ALA A 292 19.22 3.84 -29.41
N SER A 293 18.07 3.20 -29.68
CA SER A 293 16.80 3.92 -29.78
C SER A 293 16.41 4.55 -28.43
N ARG A 294 15.71 5.69 -28.49
CA ARG A 294 15.18 6.40 -27.32
C ARG A 294 14.41 5.48 -26.36
N LEU A 295 13.55 4.62 -26.91
CA LEU A 295 12.75 3.69 -26.11
C LEU A 295 13.62 2.60 -25.45
N TYR A 296 14.68 2.14 -26.14
CA TYR A 296 15.64 1.20 -25.59
C TYR A 296 16.40 1.81 -24.42
N VAL A 297 16.95 3.01 -24.59
CA VAL A 297 17.68 3.74 -23.54
C VAL A 297 16.79 3.95 -22.31
N LEU A 298 15.55 4.41 -22.53
CA LEU A 298 14.60 4.63 -21.44
C LEU A 298 14.31 3.34 -20.66
N ARG A 299 13.95 2.25 -21.34
CA ARG A 299 13.51 1.00 -20.68
C ARG A 299 14.63 0.17 -20.11
N GLN A 300 15.80 0.15 -20.76
CA GLN A 300 16.90 -0.73 -20.41
C GLN A 300 17.93 -0.04 -19.50
N HIS A 301 18.11 1.28 -19.62
CA HIS A 301 19.16 2.02 -18.90
C HIS A 301 18.62 3.03 -17.89
N LEU A 302 17.48 3.69 -18.13
CA LEU A 302 16.98 4.71 -17.19
C LEU A 302 16.00 4.13 -16.17
N LEU A 303 14.90 3.51 -16.62
CA LEU A 303 13.84 3.00 -15.74
C LEU A 303 14.36 2.04 -14.64
N PRO A 304 15.27 1.08 -14.92
CA PRO A 304 15.81 0.21 -13.88
C PRO A 304 16.66 0.96 -12.84
N ASN A 305 17.32 2.05 -13.24
CA ASN A 305 18.19 2.85 -12.37
C ASN A 305 17.46 3.95 -11.59
N VAL A 306 16.17 4.20 -11.90
CA VAL A 306 15.29 5.09 -11.12
C VAL A 306 14.23 4.31 -10.31
N ALA A 307 14.23 2.97 -10.39
CA ALA A 307 13.29 2.12 -9.65
C ALA A 307 13.35 2.35 -8.13
N ASP A 308 14.54 2.70 -7.65
CA ASP A 308 14.83 3.10 -6.28
C ASP A 308 14.05 4.36 -5.87
N THR A 309 14.13 5.42 -6.69
CA THR A 309 13.37 6.66 -6.52
C THR A 309 11.86 6.40 -6.55
N VAL A 310 11.42 5.50 -7.44
CA VAL A 310 10.01 5.10 -7.56
C VAL A 310 9.54 4.43 -6.27
N ALA A 311 10.32 3.51 -5.71
CA ALA A 311 9.97 2.79 -4.48
C ALA A 311 9.84 3.74 -3.28
N ALA A 312 10.80 4.67 -3.13
CA ALA A 312 10.76 5.67 -2.08
C ALA A 312 9.53 6.60 -2.19
N ALA A 313 9.29 7.15 -3.38
CA ALA A 313 8.14 8.03 -3.63
C ALA A 313 6.79 7.30 -3.48
N ALA A 314 6.73 6.03 -3.89
CA ALA A 314 5.53 5.21 -3.74
C ALA A 314 5.20 4.94 -2.27
N ALA A 315 6.20 4.63 -1.44
CA ALA A 315 6.00 4.39 0.00
C ALA A 315 5.42 5.63 0.71
N GLN A 316 5.94 6.82 0.41
CA GLN A 316 5.43 8.09 0.94
C GLN A 316 3.99 8.36 0.49
N GLN A 317 3.69 8.18 -0.81
CA GLN A 317 2.32 8.39 -1.32
C GLN A 317 1.32 7.39 -0.75
N VAL A 318 1.73 6.14 -0.55
CA VAL A 318 0.89 5.11 0.07
C VAL A 318 0.61 5.44 1.53
N ALA A 319 1.59 5.94 2.29
CA ALA A 319 1.37 6.40 3.66
C ALA A 319 0.29 7.50 3.73
N MET A 320 0.39 8.50 2.85
CA MET A 320 -0.58 9.59 2.76
C MET A 320 -1.98 9.10 2.37
N LEU A 321 -2.05 8.11 1.48
CA LEU A 321 -3.31 7.50 1.06
C LEU A 321 -3.99 6.74 2.20
N VAL A 322 -3.25 5.93 2.97
CA VAL A 322 -3.80 5.21 4.13
C VAL A 322 -4.37 6.19 5.15
N LEU A 323 -3.65 7.29 5.41
CA LEU A 323 -4.13 8.35 6.29
C LEU A 323 -5.40 9.04 5.74
N ALA A 324 -5.43 9.32 4.44
CA ALA A 324 -6.58 9.94 3.79
C ALA A 324 -7.81 9.03 3.79
N GLU A 325 -7.64 7.73 3.54
CA GLU A 325 -8.70 6.72 3.64
C GLU A 325 -9.25 6.68 5.07
N ALA A 326 -8.40 6.60 6.08
CA ALA A 326 -8.83 6.59 7.48
C ALA A 326 -9.58 7.89 7.85
N ALA A 327 -9.12 9.05 7.36
CA ALA A 327 -9.82 10.32 7.58
C ALA A 327 -11.19 10.36 6.89
N LEU A 328 -11.31 9.84 5.67
CA LEU A 328 -12.58 9.74 4.95
C LEU A 328 -13.53 8.76 5.66
N SER A 329 -13.02 7.62 6.09
CA SER A 329 -13.73 6.63 6.91
C SER A 329 -14.25 7.23 8.20
N TYR A 330 -13.45 8.05 8.90
CA TYR A 330 -13.86 8.76 10.10
C TYR A 330 -15.01 9.76 9.85
N LEU A 331 -15.01 10.41 8.68
CA LEU A 331 -16.07 11.33 8.27
C LEU A 331 -17.31 10.63 7.70
N GLY A 332 -17.34 9.29 7.69
CA GLY A 332 -18.44 8.52 7.12
C GLY A 332 -18.46 8.54 5.59
N TYR A 333 -17.33 8.78 4.92
CA TYR A 333 -17.15 8.70 3.47
C TYR A 333 -16.20 7.57 3.02
N GLY A 334 -15.67 6.78 3.96
CA GLY A 334 -14.78 5.66 3.67
C GLY A 334 -15.46 4.48 2.99
N VAL A 335 -14.66 3.53 2.49
CA VAL A 335 -15.13 2.31 1.82
C VAL A 335 -16.13 1.58 2.74
N VAL A 336 -17.26 1.10 2.21
CA VAL A 336 -18.32 0.41 2.98
C VAL A 336 -17.83 -0.96 3.47
N SER A 337 -16.91 -0.95 4.43
CA SER A 337 -16.63 -2.05 5.34
C SER A 337 -16.66 -1.46 6.75
N ILE A 338 -17.49 -2.00 7.62
CA ILE A 338 -17.60 -1.64 9.06
C ILE A 338 -16.28 -1.79 9.85
N ASP A 339 -15.22 -2.28 9.18
CA ASP A 339 -13.96 -2.65 9.81
C ASP A 339 -12.83 -1.65 9.57
N SER A 340 -13.00 -0.56 8.80
CA SER A 340 -11.88 0.36 8.55
C SER A 340 -11.40 1.04 9.85
N TRP A 341 -10.09 1.22 10.03
CA TRP A 341 -9.57 1.85 11.25
C TRP A 341 -10.14 3.25 11.48
N GLY A 342 -10.38 4.02 10.41
CA GLY A 342 -11.02 5.33 10.52
C GLY A 342 -12.45 5.28 11.07
N SER A 343 -13.23 4.28 10.64
CA SER A 343 -14.59 4.07 11.15
C SER A 343 -14.58 3.66 12.62
N LEU A 344 -13.65 2.79 13.04
CA LEU A 344 -13.50 2.38 14.43
C LEU A 344 -13.11 3.55 15.34
N VAL A 345 -12.22 4.43 14.86
CA VAL A 345 -11.90 5.68 15.57
C VAL A 345 -13.15 6.55 15.71
N ALA A 346 -13.96 6.70 14.65
CA ALA A 346 -15.21 7.44 14.71
C ALA A 346 -16.21 6.82 15.70
N THR A 347 -16.38 5.50 15.69
CA THR A 347 -17.26 4.79 16.64
C THR A 347 -16.86 5.08 18.09
N GLY A 348 -15.55 5.05 18.39
CA GLY A 348 -15.05 5.31 19.75
C GLY A 348 -15.02 6.78 20.16
N THR A 349 -15.15 7.75 19.24
CA THR A 349 -15.16 9.19 19.56
C THR A 349 -16.52 9.86 19.42
N GLN A 350 -17.41 9.32 18.58
CA GLN A 350 -18.72 9.90 18.25
C GLN A 350 -19.89 9.20 18.97
N GLY A 351 -19.62 8.10 19.70
CA GLY A 351 -20.59 7.41 20.57
C GLY A 351 -21.16 8.30 21.69
N SER A 352 -22.45 8.13 21.97
CA SER A 352 -23.39 9.12 22.51
C SER A 352 -23.25 9.58 23.98
N LEU A 353 -23.65 10.84 24.21
CA LEU A 353 -24.33 11.46 25.38
C LEU A 353 -23.76 11.35 26.82
N PHE A 354 -22.90 10.39 27.17
CA PHE A 354 -22.48 10.15 28.56
C PHE A 354 -20.96 10.05 28.79
N GLY A 355 -20.15 10.88 28.13
CA GLY A 355 -18.72 11.03 28.47
C GLY A 355 -17.89 9.74 28.30
N GLU A 356 -18.23 8.91 27.31
CA GLU A 356 -17.66 7.57 27.11
C GLU A 356 -16.18 7.56 26.71
N LEU A 357 -15.59 8.68 26.27
CA LEU A 357 -14.16 8.72 25.94
C LEU A 357 -13.25 8.29 27.12
N LEU A 358 -13.69 8.48 28.36
CA LEU A 358 -12.93 8.03 29.54
C LEU A 358 -13.23 6.57 29.91
N THR A 359 -14.39 6.03 29.53
CA THR A 359 -14.86 4.70 29.97
C THR A 359 -14.71 3.61 28.90
N THR A 360 -14.65 3.95 27.61
CA THR A 360 -14.53 3.02 26.47
C THR A 360 -13.40 3.41 25.51
N TRP A 361 -12.36 4.08 26.05
CA TRP A 361 -11.21 4.64 25.32
C TRP A 361 -10.52 3.67 24.35
N TRP A 362 -10.58 2.35 24.60
CA TRP A 362 -9.92 1.33 23.77
C TRP A 362 -10.48 1.28 22.34
N ILE A 363 -11.76 1.59 22.16
CA ILE A 363 -12.45 1.52 20.85
C ILE A 363 -11.79 2.45 19.84
N SER A 364 -11.43 3.67 20.24
CA SER A 364 -10.75 4.65 19.36
C SER A 364 -9.23 4.58 19.46
N THR A 365 -8.67 4.28 20.63
CA THR A 365 -7.23 4.36 20.86
C THR A 365 -6.46 3.27 20.11
N PHE A 366 -6.91 2.01 20.15
CA PHE A 366 -6.20 0.93 19.46
C PHE A 366 -6.14 1.10 17.93
N PRO A 367 -7.25 1.41 17.22
CA PRO A 367 -7.16 1.65 15.78
C PRO A 367 -6.36 2.92 15.45
N ALA A 368 -6.40 3.96 16.30
CA ALA A 368 -5.55 5.14 16.12
C ALA A 368 -4.06 4.80 16.23
N VAL A 369 -3.67 3.99 17.23
CA VAL A 369 -2.28 3.53 17.39
C VAL A 369 -1.85 2.66 16.20
N ALA A 370 -2.71 1.75 15.73
CA ALA A 370 -2.44 0.94 14.56
C ALA A 370 -2.25 1.79 13.28
N LEU A 371 -3.09 2.80 13.10
CA LEU A 371 -2.98 3.76 11.99
C LEU A 371 -1.67 4.55 12.06
N VAL A 372 -1.33 5.13 13.21
CA VAL A 372 -0.06 5.86 13.41
C VAL A 372 1.12 4.94 13.13
N PHE A 373 1.11 3.72 13.65
CA PHE A 373 2.16 2.74 13.40
C PHE A 373 2.35 2.46 11.91
N ALA A 374 1.27 2.20 11.17
CA ALA A 374 1.32 1.92 9.74
C ALA A 374 1.82 3.12 8.93
N VAL A 375 1.27 4.31 9.17
CA VAL A 375 1.63 5.54 8.45
C VAL A 375 3.07 5.94 8.74
N VAL A 376 3.52 5.90 9.99
CA VAL A 376 4.92 6.20 10.35
C VAL A 376 5.86 5.18 9.73
N SER A 377 5.53 3.88 9.79
CA SER A 377 6.38 2.84 9.18
C SER A 377 6.53 3.05 7.67
N LEU A 378 5.45 3.36 6.95
CA LEU A 378 5.48 3.61 5.52
C LEU A 378 6.26 4.89 5.17
N SER A 379 6.02 6.00 5.89
CA SER A 379 6.68 7.28 5.66
C SER A 379 8.19 7.21 5.94
N VAL A 380 8.57 6.68 7.10
CA VAL A 380 9.99 6.53 7.48
C VAL A 380 10.70 5.55 6.56
N LEU A 381 10.05 4.47 6.12
CA LEU A 381 10.64 3.58 5.13
C LEU A 381 10.88 4.30 3.79
N GLY A 382 9.94 5.13 3.34
CA GLY A 382 10.12 5.96 2.14
C GLY A 382 11.32 6.90 2.23
N ASP A 383 11.48 7.57 3.38
CA ASP A 383 12.63 8.45 3.64
C ASP A 383 13.95 7.68 3.73
N ALA A 384 13.96 6.55 4.44
CA ALA A 384 15.13 5.69 4.56
C ALA A 384 15.56 5.13 3.20
N LEU A 385 14.60 4.67 2.37
CA LEU A 385 14.87 4.25 1.00
C LEU A 385 15.47 5.41 0.21
N ARG A 386 14.92 6.63 0.29
CA ARG A 386 15.48 7.79 -0.38
C ARG A 386 16.93 8.07 0.04
N ASN A 387 17.22 7.99 1.34
CA ASN A 387 18.56 8.25 1.88
C ASN A 387 19.59 7.18 1.49
N VAL A 388 19.20 5.90 1.48
CA VAL A 388 20.07 4.79 1.10
C VAL A 388 20.44 4.81 -0.39
N LEU A 389 19.55 5.40 -1.20
CA LEU A 389 19.59 5.38 -2.66
C LEU A 389 20.15 6.67 -3.28
N ASP A 390 20.30 7.74 -2.48
CA ASP A 390 20.97 8.99 -2.85
C ASP A 390 22.51 8.86 -2.71
N PRO A 391 23.30 8.85 -3.81
CA PRO A 391 24.74 8.61 -3.75
C PRO A 391 25.53 9.76 -3.11
N GLU A 392 24.98 10.99 -3.08
CA GLU A 392 25.74 12.19 -2.71
C GLU A 392 25.91 12.37 -1.19
N ARG A 393 25.11 11.69 -0.37
CA ARG A 393 25.13 11.84 1.10
C ARG A 393 25.99 10.80 1.85
N GLY A 394 26.52 9.79 1.16
CA GLY A 394 27.32 8.72 1.76
C GLY A 394 28.82 9.00 1.96
N GLY A 395 29.24 10.27 1.85
CA GLY A 395 30.65 10.68 1.90
C GLY A 395 31.03 11.50 3.14
N ALA A 396 30.42 11.23 4.31
CA ALA A 396 30.80 11.86 5.58
C ALA A 396 31.31 10.82 6.58
#